data_AF-A0A9E6D062-F1
#
_entry.id   AF-A0A9E6D062-F1
#
_cell.length_a   1.000
_cell.length_b   1.000
_cell.length_c   1.000
_cell.angle_alpha   90.00
_cell.angle_beta   90.00
_cell.angle_gamma   90.00
#
_symmetry.space_group_name_H-M   'P 1'
#
loop_
_entity.id
_entity.type
_entity.pdbx_description
1 polymer ?
#
loop_
_entity_poly.entity_id
_entity_poly.type
_entity_poly.pdbx_seq_one_letter_code
_entity_poly.pdbx_strand_id
1 'polypeptide(L)'
;MLQDLPPPSGLYDPRFEHDSCGVSFVVDMRGRASHNIVVTGLAALCSMEHRSATGAETQTGDGAGILLQIPHRFLTEVAGFSLPQVGSYGVGLAFLPRDEELARKARAHIESIVIQERLRPLGWRSVPVNPSCLGASAHRVMPSFEHFFVDDPDGARSIDLDRKLFIVRKRVEHELPAEQSTYFPSLSSRTLIYKGMLTTPELAIFFGDLRDERIESALVLVHSRFSTNTFPEWPLAHPYRYVAHNGEINTV
;
A
#
# COMPACT_ATOMS: atom_id res chain seq x y z
N MET A 1 25.33 5.86 21.62
CA MET A 1 24.79 4.51 21.88
C MET A 1 25.36 3.56 20.84
N LEU A 2 26.58 3.07 21.03
CA LEU A 2 27.30 2.15 20.13
C LEU A 2 27.67 0.85 20.90
N GLN A 3 26.95 0.55 21.98
CA GLN A 3 27.44 -0.36 23.03
C GLN A 3 27.10 -1.85 22.83
N ASP A 4 26.35 -2.23 21.80
CA ASP A 4 25.86 -3.62 21.63
C ASP A 4 26.27 -4.31 20.32
N LEU A 5 27.18 -3.73 19.51
CA LEU A 5 27.67 -4.43 18.30
C LEU A 5 28.84 -5.37 18.62
N PRO A 6 28.88 -6.58 18.05
CA PRO A 6 30.01 -7.49 18.25
C PRO A 6 31.32 -6.86 17.75
N PRO A 7 32.48 -7.21 18.35
CA PRO A 7 33.77 -6.71 17.88
C PRO A 7 34.09 -7.22 16.47
N PRO A 8 34.94 -6.50 15.69
CA PRO A 8 35.35 -6.93 14.36
C PRO A 8 35.85 -8.39 14.36
N SER A 9 35.38 -9.21 13.42
CA SER A 9 35.74 -10.63 13.32
C SER A 9 35.71 -11.12 11.87
N GLY A 10 36.86 -11.54 11.34
CA GLY A 10 36.98 -11.89 9.92
C GLY A 10 36.76 -10.67 9.01
N LEU A 11 35.84 -10.78 8.04
CA LEU A 11 35.43 -9.67 7.16
C LEU A 11 34.38 -8.74 7.80
N TYR A 12 33.90 -9.07 9.01
CA TYR A 12 32.94 -8.25 9.73
C TYR A 12 33.62 -7.07 10.40
N ASP A 13 33.17 -5.84 10.10
CA ASP A 13 33.55 -4.62 10.79
C ASP A 13 32.28 -3.83 11.15
N PRO A 14 31.98 -3.59 12.45
CA PRO A 14 30.76 -2.95 12.92
C PRO A 14 30.60 -1.51 12.40
N ARG A 15 31.65 -0.90 11.85
CA ARG A 15 31.57 0.41 11.18
C ARG A 15 30.80 0.36 9.86
N PHE A 16 30.59 -0.82 9.29
CA PHE A 16 29.74 -1.03 8.11
C PHE A 16 28.34 -1.53 8.46
N GLU A 17 28.01 -1.67 9.74
CA GLU A 17 26.68 -2.06 10.20
C GLU A 17 25.72 -0.88 10.05
N HIS A 18 24.79 -0.96 9.09
CA HIS A 18 23.84 0.09 8.80
C HIS A 18 22.45 -0.52 8.61
N ASP A 19 21.42 0.09 9.22
CA ASP A 19 20.05 -0.30 8.95
C ASP A 19 19.70 -0.05 7.48
N SER A 20 19.23 -1.09 6.81
CA SER A 20 19.08 -1.10 5.36
C SER A 20 17.72 -0.60 4.88
N CYS A 21 16.81 -0.11 5.72
CA CYS A 21 15.53 0.46 5.26
C CYS A 21 15.42 1.96 5.56
N GLY A 22 14.40 2.60 4.98
CA GLY A 22 14.00 3.98 5.26
C GLY A 22 12.55 4.06 5.69
N VAL A 23 12.26 4.78 6.78
CA VAL A 23 10.89 5.10 7.19
C VAL A 23 10.80 6.58 7.52
N SER A 24 9.73 7.24 7.10
CA SER A 24 9.47 8.64 7.43
C SER A 24 7.97 8.89 7.50
N PHE A 25 7.56 9.88 8.28
CA PHE A 25 6.17 10.33 8.32
C PHE A 25 6.10 11.85 8.37
N VAL A 26 5.06 12.41 7.79
CA VAL A 26 4.77 13.85 7.79
C VAL A 26 3.35 14.06 8.27
N VAL A 27 3.17 14.95 9.24
CA VAL A 27 1.88 15.20 9.89
C VAL A 27 1.63 16.70 10.05
N ASP A 28 0.43 17.15 9.68
CA ASP A 28 -0.09 18.43 10.15
C ASP A 28 -0.75 18.23 11.52
N MET A 29 -0.15 18.82 12.56
CA MET A 29 -0.61 18.65 13.96
C MET A 29 -2.01 19.21 14.24
N ARG A 30 -2.57 20.03 13.33
CA ARG A 30 -3.94 20.54 13.42
C ARG A 30 -4.93 19.70 12.60
N GLY A 31 -4.48 18.61 11.99
CA GLY A 31 -5.31 17.71 11.20
C GLY A 31 -5.77 18.29 9.86
N ARG A 32 -5.09 19.31 9.34
CA ARG A 32 -5.46 19.94 8.06
C ARG A 32 -4.90 19.11 6.91
N ALA A 33 -5.80 18.53 6.11
CA ALA A 33 -5.41 17.79 4.93
C ALA A 33 -4.90 18.74 3.84
N SER A 34 -3.78 18.40 3.20
CA SER A 34 -3.32 19.10 2.00
C SER A 34 -2.48 18.20 1.11
N HIS A 35 -2.45 18.49 -0.18
CA HIS A 35 -1.56 17.82 -1.12
C HIS A 35 -0.08 18.07 -0.81
N ASN A 36 0.25 19.22 -0.21
CA ASN A 36 1.62 19.54 0.19
C ASN A 36 2.19 18.52 1.20
N ILE A 37 1.37 18.00 2.12
CA ILE A 37 1.80 16.93 3.04
C ILE A 37 2.15 15.66 2.25
N VAL A 38 1.38 15.31 1.23
CA VAL A 38 1.62 14.15 0.36
C VAL A 38 2.90 14.32 -0.44
N VAL A 39 3.08 15.47 -1.10
CA VAL A 39 4.30 15.82 -1.84
C VAL A 39 5.53 15.81 -0.91
N THR A 40 5.42 16.35 0.30
CA THR A 40 6.50 16.33 1.29
C THR A 40 6.87 14.90 1.69
N GLY A 41 5.87 14.02 1.89
CA GLY A 41 6.10 12.61 2.16
C GLY A 41 6.81 11.88 1.01
N LEU A 42 6.38 12.13 -0.23
CA LEU A 42 7.03 11.56 -1.43
C LEU A 42 8.47 12.08 -1.59
N ALA A 43 8.72 13.36 -1.33
CA ALA A 43 10.07 13.91 -1.35
C ALA A 43 10.96 13.30 -0.26
N ALA A 44 10.41 13.06 0.93
CA ALA A 44 11.10 12.35 2.00
C ALA A 44 11.41 10.90 1.60
N LEU A 45 10.49 10.23 0.90
CA LEU A 45 10.70 8.89 0.35
C LEU A 45 11.88 8.87 -0.64
N CYS A 46 11.91 9.76 -1.62
CA CYS A 46 13.02 9.87 -2.57
C CYS A 46 14.35 10.21 -1.89
N SER A 47 14.32 10.99 -0.80
CA SER A 47 15.55 11.31 -0.05
C SER A 47 16.17 10.09 0.64
N MET A 48 15.42 8.99 0.79
CA MET A 48 15.89 7.73 1.37
C MET A 48 16.45 6.75 0.32
N GLU A 49 16.53 7.12 -0.96
CA GLU A 49 16.97 6.23 -2.05
C GLU A 49 18.37 5.64 -1.81
N HIS A 50 19.28 6.42 -1.22
CA HIS A 50 20.63 5.96 -0.85
C HIS A 50 20.64 4.85 0.21
N ARG A 51 19.49 4.57 0.85
CA ARG A 51 19.27 3.49 1.82
C ARG A 51 18.41 2.37 1.25
N SER A 52 18.00 2.44 -0.01
CA SER A 52 17.21 1.42 -0.68
C SER A 52 18.13 0.38 -1.33
N ALA A 53 17.66 -0.86 -1.46
CA ALA A 53 18.25 -1.79 -2.41
C ALA A 53 17.54 -1.66 -3.75
N THR A 54 18.34 -1.60 -4.81
CA THR A 54 17.91 -2.03 -6.13
C THR A 54 18.12 -3.55 -6.19
N GLY A 55 17.14 -4.29 -6.72
CA GLY A 55 17.26 -5.71 -7.00
C GLY A 55 18.33 -6.00 -8.05
N ALA A 56 18.31 -7.22 -8.61
CA ALA A 56 19.29 -7.63 -9.63
C ALA A 56 19.32 -6.72 -10.88
N GLU A 57 18.25 -5.95 -11.11
CA GLU A 57 18.10 -4.94 -12.14
C GLU A 57 18.02 -3.56 -11.48
N THR A 58 18.71 -2.55 -12.03
CA THR A 58 18.72 -1.17 -11.49
C THR A 58 17.34 -0.52 -11.42
N GLN A 59 16.38 -1.00 -12.23
CA GLN A 59 15.00 -0.51 -12.32
C GLN A 59 14.01 -1.37 -11.50
N THR A 60 14.51 -2.22 -10.60
CA THR A 60 13.66 -3.02 -9.71
C THR A 60 13.97 -2.61 -8.29
N GLY A 61 13.02 -1.96 -7.61
CA GLY A 61 13.12 -1.72 -6.17
C GLY A 61 12.55 -2.88 -5.35
N ASP A 62 13.13 -3.11 -4.18
CA ASP A 62 12.66 -4.14 -3.23
C ASP A 62 11.32 -3.83 -2.55
N GLY A 63 10.91 -2.57 -2.64
CA GLY A 63 9.60 -2.11 -2.22
C GLY A 63 9.59 -0.65 -1.80
N ALA A 64 8.61 0.10 -2.28
CA ALA A 64 8.32 1.45 -1.84
C ALA A 64 6.81 1.62 -1.64
N GLY A 65 6.43 2.49 -0.73
CA GLY A 65 5.02 2.78 -0.51
C GLY A 65 4.74 3.98 0.37
N ILE A 66 3.47 4.39 0.32
CA ILE A 66 2.88 5.49 1.07
C ILE A 66 1.54 5.05 1.65
N LEU A 67 1.35 5.30 2.94
CA LEU A 67 0.05 5.29 3.60
C LEU A 67 -0.41 6.74 3.76
N LEU A 68 -1.66 7.00 3.40
CA LEU A 68 -2.30 8.31 3.54
C LEU A 68 -3.74 8.15 4.04
N GLN A 69 -4.34 9.23 4.54
CA GLN A 69 -5.77 9.24 4.87
C GLN A 69 -6.60 9.20 3.58
N ILE A 70 -7.81 8.66 3.64
CA ILE A 70 -8.68 8.59 2.45
C ILE A 70 -8.81 9.97 1.78
N PRO A 71 -8.35 10.14 0.54
CA PRO A 71 -8.42 11.40 -0.18
C PRO A 71 -9.82 11.56 -0.79
N HIS A 72 -10.81 11.84 0.06
CA HIS A 72 -12.23 11.80 -0.31
C HIS A 72 -12.56 12.69 -1.51
N ARG A 73 -12.02 13.92 -1.55
CA ARG A 73 -12.21 14.88 -2.66
C ARG A 73 -11.73 14.33 -4.00
N PHE A 74 -10.65 13.57 -4.02
CA PHE A 74 -10.18 12.90 -5.22
C PHE A 74 -11.13 11.75 -5.60
N LEU A 75 -11.41 10.85 -4.65
CA LEU A 75 -12.17 9.63 -4.91
C LEU A 75 -13.60 9.88 -5.39
N THR A 76 -14.27 10.91 -4.89
CA THR A 76 -15.63 11.28 -5.34
C THR A 76 -15.69 11.66 -6.82
N GLU A 77 -14.60 12.20 -7.36
CA GLU A 77 -14.52 12.64 -8.76
C GLU A 77 -14.17 11.49 -9.71
N VAL A 78 -13.48 10.45 -9.23
CA VAL A 78 -12.90 9.40 -10.09
C VAL A 78 -13.54 8.02 -9.92
N ALA A 79 -14.36 7.80 -8.89
CA ALA A 79 -14.98 6.51 -8.62
C ALA A 79 -15.96 6.07 -9.73
N GLY A 80 -16.60 7.01 -10.42
CA GLY A 80 -17.64 6.72 -11.41
C GLY A 80 -19.02 6.40 -10.82
N PHE A 81 -19.17 6.52 -9.50
CA PHE A 81 -20.43 6.36 -8.76
C PHE A 81 -20.43 7.26 -7.52
N SER A 82 -21.60 7.47 -6.94
CA SER A 82 -21.76 8.31 -5.75
C SER A 82 -21.13 7.64 -4.52
N LEU A 83 -20.25 8.36 -3.85
CA LEU A 83 -19.66 7.92 -2.58
C LEU A 83 -20.37 8.59 -1.40
N PRO A 84 -20.65 7.85 -0.31
CA PRO A 84 -21.06 8.44 0.97
C PRO A 84 -19.98 9.39 1.51
N GLN A 85 -20.33 10.14 2.56
CA GLN A 85 -19.36 10.97 3.27
C GLN A 85 -18.13 10.16 3.73
N VAL A 86 -16.97 10.81 3.80
CA VAL A 86 -15.77 10.21 4.38
C VAL A 86 -16.06 9.53 5.74
N GLY A 87 -15.50 8.34 5.92
CA GLY A 87 -15.77 7.50 7.09
C GLY A 87 -17.04 6.66 7.02
N SER A 88 -17.98 6.93 6.10
CA SER A 88 -19.16 6.07 5.86
C SER A 88 -18.95 5.01 4.78
N TYR A 89 -17.81 5.03 4.11
CA TYR A 89 -17.40 3.98 3.19
C TYR A 89 -15.94 3.60 3.46
N GLY A 90 -15.60 2.36 3.17
CA GLY A 90 -14.25 1.86 3.06
C GLY A 90 -13.78 1.83 1.61
N VAL A 91 -12.49 2.03 1.43
CA VAL A 91 -11.80 1.81 0.15
C VAL A 91 -10.55 0.98 0.38
N GLY A 92 -10.23 0.11 -0.56
CA GLY A 92 -8.98 -0.63 -0.58
C GLY A 92 -8.41 -0.73 -1.98
N LEU A 93 -7.09 -0.65 -2.08
CA LEU A 93 -6.36 -0.98 -3.31
C LEU A 93 -6.24 -2.50 -3.41
N ALA A 94 -6.99 -3.14 -4.29
CA ALA A 94 -6.92 -4.57 -4.53
C ALA A 94 -5.75 -4.87 -5.48
N PHE A 95 -4.89 -5.81 -5.09
CA PHE A 95 -3.94 -6.47 -5.98
C PHE A 95 -4.62 -7.74 -6.49
N LEU A 96 -5.23 -7.64 -7.66
CA LEU A 96 -5.98 -8.71 -8.32
C LEU A 96 -5.07 -9.52 -9.25
N PRO A 97 -5.49 -10.73 -9.65
CA PRO A 97 -4.84 -11.46 -10.73
C PRO A 97 -4.68 -10.61 -11.99
N ARG A 98 -3.57 -10.80 -12.73
CA ARG A 98 -3.33 -10.09 -14.00
C ARG A 98 -4.24 -10.58 -15.12
N ASP A 99 -4.66 -11.84 -15.07
CA ASP A 99 -5.63 -12.40 -16.01
C ASP A 99 -7.03 -11.84 -15.71
N GLU A 100 -7.67 -11.27 -16.73
CA GLU A 100 -8.93 -10.54 -16.56
C GLU A 100 -10.09 -11.46 -16.14
N GLU A 101 -10.09 -12.71 -16.58
CA GLU A 101 -11.12 -13.67 -16.23
C GLU A 101 -10.97 -14.14 -14.77
N LEU A 102 -9.74 -14.35 -14.31
CA LEU A 102 -9.44 -14.60 -12.90
C LEU A 102 -9.75 -13.37 -12.03
N ALA A 103 -9.42 -12.16 -12.48
CA ALA A 103 -9.77 -10.92 -11.80
C ALA A 103 -11.29 -10.75 -11.67
N ARG A 104 -12.05 -11.04 -12.73
CA ARG A 104 -13.53 -11.03 -12.72
C ARG A 104 -14.10 -12.02 -11.70
N LYS A 105 -13.56 -13.24 -11.63
CA LYS A 105 -13.97 -14.24 -10.62
C LYS A 105 -13.63 -13.78 -9.20
N ALA A 106 -12.43 -13.25 -9.00
CA ALA A 106 -12.01 -12.71 -7.70
C ALA A 106 -12.93 -11.58 -7.23
N ARG A 107 -13.25 -10.62 -8.09
CA ARG A 107 -14.21 -9.52 -7.78
C ARG A 107 -15.57 -10.07 -7.36
N ALA A 108 -16.15 -11.00 -8.11
CA ALA A 108 -17.44 -11.60 -7.77
C ALA A 108 -17.41 -12.35 -6.43
N HIS A 109 -16.31 -13.04 -6.12
CA HIS A 109 -16.15 -13.72 -4.83
C HIS A 109 -16.01 -12.72 -3.67
N ILE A 110 -15.23 -11.66 -3.85
CA ILE A 110 -15.07 -10.58 -2.88
C ILE A 110 -16.42 -9.90 -2.60
N GLU A 111 -17.20 -9.59 -3.64
CA GLU A 111 -18.55 -9.03 -3.50
C GLU A 111 -19.49 -9.96 -2.73
N SER A 112 -19.44 -11.27 -3.01
CA SER A 112 -20.20 -12.27 -2.27
C SER A 112 -19.83 -12.29 -0.78
N ILE A 113 -18.53 -12.23 -0.44
CA ILE A 113 -18.06 -12.14 0.95
C ILE A 113 -18.61 -10.87 1.62
N VAL A 114 -18.54 -9.72 0.96
CA VAL A 114 -19.05 -8.44 1.49
C VAL A 114 -20.55 -8.53 1.79
N ILE A 115 -21.34 -9.09 0.87
CA ILE A 115 -22.79 -9.26 1.05
C ILE A 115 -23.10 -10.21 2.22
N GLN A 116 -22.33 -11.29 2.38
CA GLN A 116 -22.48 -12.22 3.49
C GLN A 116 -22.18 -11.58 4.86
N GLU A 117 -21.23 -10.63 4.90
CA GLU A 117 -20.94 -9.79 6.08
C GLU A 117 -21.95 -8.65 6.28
N ARG A 118 -23.08 -8.66 5.54
CA ARG A 118 -24.15 -7.64 5.59
C ARG A 118 -23.67 -6.23 5.24
N LEU A 119 -22.57 -6.14 4.51
CA LEU A 119 -22.09 -4.90 3.92
C LEU A 119 -22.56 -4.80 2.47
N ARG A 120 -22.37 -3.64 1.86
CA ARG A 120 -22.77 -3.40 0.47
C ARG A 120 -21.56 -3.00 -0.38
N PRO A 121 -21.25 -3.75 -1.45
CA PRO A 121 -20.31 -3.30 -2.47
C PRO A 121 -20.88 -2.05 -3.16
N LEU A 122 -20.09 -0.99 -3.23
CA LEU A 122 -20.44 0.23 -3.96
C LEU A 122 -19.95 0.18 -5.41
N GLY A 123 -18.79 -0.43 -5.63
CA GLY A 123 -18.25 -0.64 -6.96
C GLY A 123 -16.73 -0.76 -6.98
N TRP A 124 -16.20 -0.92 -8.19
CA TRP A 124 -14.79 -1.03 -8.49
C TRP A 124 -14.35 0.14 -9.38
N ARG A 125 -13.14 0.65 -9.16
CA ARG A 125 -12.49 1.64 -10.02
C ARG A 125 -11.12 1.10 -10.43
N SER A 126 -10.88 0.99 -11.73
CA SER A 126 -9.54 0.71 -12.24
C SER A 126 -8.56 1.82 -11.86
N VAL A 127 -7.41 1.46 -11.29
CA VAL A 127 -6.37 2.42 -10.91
C VAL A 127 -5.41 2.60 -12.08
N PRO A 128 -5.26 3.83 -12.63
CA PRO A 128 -4.34 4.07 -13.71
C PRO A 128 -2.90 3.88 -13.22
N VAL A 129 -2.16 2.99 -13.89
CA VAL A 129 -0.75 2.69 -13.57
C VAL A 129 0.15 2.85 -14.79
N ASN A 130 1.41 3.20 -14.57
CA ASN A 130 2.43 3.27 -15.62
C ASN A 130 3.46 2.13 -15.50
N PRO A 131 3.24 0.97 -16.15
CA PRO A 131 4.16 -0.16 -16.06
C PRO A 131 5.48 0.04 -16.81
N SER A 132 5.62 1.09 -17.63
CA SER A 132 6.82 1.32 -18.43
C SER A 132 8.05 1.69 -17.60
N CYS A 133 7.88 2.10 -16.34
CA CYS A 133 8.97 2.41 -15.43
C CYS A 133 9.51 1.20 -14.66
N LEU A 134 8.93 0.01 -14.84
CA LEU A 134 9.29 -1.17 -14.06
C LEU A 134 10.42 -1.97 -14.72
N GLY A 135 11.33 -2.49 -13.90
CA GLY A 135 12.21 -3.60 -14.28
C GLY A 135 11.43 -4.88 -14.63
N ALA A 136 12.06 -5.77 -15.40
CA ALA A 136 11.41 -6.95 -15.97
C ALA A 136 10.95 -7.93 -14.87
N SER A 137 11.70 -8.01 -13.78
CA SER A 137 11.39 -8.82 -12.61
C SER A 137 10.11 -8.35 -11.89
N ALA A 138 9.99 -7.06 -11.59
CA ALA A 138 8.78 -6.47 -10.98
C ALA A 138 7.56 -6.58 -11.91
N HIS A 139 7.75 -6.30 -13.20
CA HIS A 139 6.68 -6.35 -14.21
C HIS A 139 6.12 -7.77 -14.40
N ARG A 140 6.96 -8.81 -14.28
CA ARG A 140 6.55 -10.21 -14.47
C ARG A 140 5.50 -10.66 -13.45
N VAL A 141 5.65 -10.21 -12.20
CA VAL A 141 4.77 -10.57 -11.08
C VAL A 141 3.78 -9.46 -10.73
N MET A 142 3.67 -8.43 -11.58
CA MET A 142 2.78 -7.29 -11.35
C MET A 142 1.30 -7.74 -11.35
N PRO A 143 0.54 -7.44 -10.28
CA PRO A 143 -0.91 -7.67 -10.25
C PRO A 143 -1.64 -6.62 -11.10
N SER A 144 -2.95 -6.78 -11.25
CA SER A 144 -3.82 -5.66 -11.64
C SER A 144 -4.26 -4.87 -10.40
N PHE A 145 -4.54 -3.58 -10.57
CA PHE A 145 -4.80 -2.66 -9.47
C PHE A 145 -6.19 -2.03 -9.61
N GLU A 146 -7.05 -2.26 -8.62
CA GLU A 146 -8.38 -1.65 -8.59
C GLU A 146 -8.70 -1.15 -7.20
N HIS A 147 -9.36 0.00 -7.10
CA HIS A 147 -10.01 0.39 -5.86
C HIS A 147 -11.34 -0.34 -5.73
N PHE A 148 -11.55 -0.97 -4.57
CA PHE A 148 -12.82 -1.55 -4.18
C PHE A 148 -13.47 -0.71 -3.08
N PHE A 149 -14.75 -0.39 -3.25
CA PHE A 149 -15.49 0.48 -2.33
C PHE A 149 -16.64 -0.28 -1.68
N VAL A 150 -16.79 -0.12 -0.38
CA VAL A 150 -17.79 -0.83 0.44
C VAL A 150 -18.39 0.12 1.45
N ASP A 151 -19.70 0.09 1.66
CA ASP A 151 -20.34 0.75 2.79
C ASP A 151 -21.13 -0.23 3.66
N ASP A 152 -21.63 0.29 4.78
CA ASP A 152 -22.50 -0.44 5.68
C ASP A 152 -23.91 0.16 5.65
N PRO A 153 -24.91 -0.54 5.09
CA PRO A 153 -26.30 -0.11 5.11
C PRO A 153 -26.86 0.11 6.53
N ASP A 154 -26.31 -0.56 7.55
CA ASP A 154 -26.70 -0.40 8.96
C ASP A 154 -26.03 0.83 9.61
N GLY A 155 -25.17 1.54 8.87
CA GLY A 155 -24.64 2.84 9.27
C GLY A 155 -23.37 2.81 10.14
N ALA A 156 -22.61 1.71 10.20
CA ALA A 156 -21.28 1.75 10.83
C ALA A 156 -20.37 2.73 10.10
N ARG A 157 -19.56 3.47 10.87
CA ARG A 157 -18.64 4.49 10.36
C ARG A 157 -17.27 4.34 11.00
N SER A 158 -16.26 4.85 10.31
CA SER A 158 -14.90 5.00 10.83
C SER A 158 -14.37 3.69 11.44
N ILE A 159 -14.05 3.67 12.73
CA ILE A 159 -13.47 2.49 13.36
C ILE A 159 -14.43 1.28 13.37
N ASP A 160 -15.74 1.50 13.46
CA ASP A 160 -16.72 0.41 13.47
C ASP A 160 -16.83 -0.23 12.08
N LEU A 161 -16.78 0.60 11.03
CA LEU A 161 -16.69 0.12 9.66
C LEU A 161 -15.36 -0.62 9.42
N ASP A 162 -14.24 -0.10 9.90
CA ASP A 162 -12.93 -0.76 9.80
C ASP A 162 -12.91 -2.14 10.47
N ARG A 163 -13.64 -2.34 11.57
CA ARG A 163 -13.77 -3.65 12.23
C ARG A 163 -14.50 -4.66 11.35
N LYS A 164 -15.57 -4.24 10.67
CA LYS A 164 -16.28 -5.10 9.70
C LYS A 164 -15.40 -5.38 8.47
N LEU A 165 -14.72 -4.37 7.93
CA LEU A 165 -13.81 -4.51 6.79
C LEU A 165 -12.58 -5.38 7.10
N PHE A 166 -12.14 -5.43 8.36
CA PHE A 166 -11.12 -6.38 8.80
C PHE A 166 -11.59 -7.82 8.60
N ILE A 167 -12.83 -8.13 8.95
CA ILE A 167 -13.42 -9.48 8.76
C ILE A 167 -13.46 -9.80 7.27
N VAL A 168 -14.03 -8.90 6.45
CA VAL A 168 -14.04 -9.06 4.98
C VAL A 168 -12.65 -9.35 4.45
N ARG A 169 -11.65 -8.55 4.82
CA ARG A 169 -10.28 -8.76 4.35
C ARG A 169 -9.72 -10.12 4.78
N LYS A 170 -10.02 -10.57 6.00
CA LYS A 170 -9.56 -11.90 6.46
C LYS A 170 -10.26 -13.05 5.76
N ARG A 171 -11.55 -12.89 5.43
CA ARG A 171 -12.26 -13.86 4.60
C ARG A 171 -11.68 -13.88 3.19
N VAL A 172 -11.40 -12.72 2.60
CA VAL A 172 -10.75 -12.65 1.28
C VAL A 172 -9.39 -13.35 1.28
N GLU A 173 -8.56 -13.14 2.32
CA GLU A 173 -7.25 -13.80 2.46
C GLU A 173 -7.32 -15.33 2.55
N HIS A 174 -8.40 -15.90 3.10
CA HIS A 174 -8.49 -17.35 3.37
C HIS A 174 -9.43 -18.12 2.43
N GLU A 175 -10.44 -17.48 1.87
CA GLU A 175 -11.53 -18.15 1.13
C GLU A 175 -11.36 -18.07 -0.39
N LEU A 176 -10.57 -17.13 -0.90
CA LEU A 176 -10.30 -17.07 -2.35
C LEU A 176 -9.39 -18.22 -2.77
N PRO A 177 -9.71 -18.92 -3.87
CA PRO A 177 -8.79 -19.88 -4.49
C PRO A 177 -7.44 -19.22 -4.84
N ALA A 178 -6.37 -20.02 -4.89
CA ALA A 178 -5.01 -19.51 -5.11
C ALA A 178 -4.87 -18.72 -6.42
N GLU A 179 -5.54 -19.15 -7.48
CA GLU A 179 -5.56 -18.48 -8.78
C GLU A 179 -6.35 -17.16 -8.78
N GLN A 180 -7.22 -16.96 -7.78
CA GLN A 180 -7.97 -15.72 -7.54
C GLN A 180 -7.34 -14.87 -6.44
N SER A 181 -6.20 -15.31 -5.86
CA SER A 181 -5.58 -14.69 -4.69
C SER A 181 -5.50 -13.18 -4.86
N THR A 182 -6.10 -12.47 -3.91
CA THR A 182 -6.21 -11.02 -3.93
C THR A 182 -5.66 -10.48 -2.63
N TYR A 183 -4.77 -9.49 -2.74
CA TYR A 183 -4.20 -8.84 -1.57
C TYR A 183 -4.68 -7.39 -1.46
N PHE A 184 -5.15 -7.03 -0.28
CA PHE A 184 -5.45 -5.64 0.07
C PHE A 184 -4.35 -5.08 0.99
N PRO A 185 -3.44 -4.20 0.50
CA PRO A 185 -2.54 -3.43 1.36
C PRO A 185 -3.33 -2.70 2.45
N SER A 186 -4.47 -2.12 2.07
CA SER A 186 -5.47 -1.55 2.97
C SER A 186 -6.88 -1.87 2.45
N LEU A 187 -7.82 -1.99 3.37
CA LEU A 187 -9.27 -1.91 3.13
C LEU A 187 -9.84 -1.26 4.38
N SER A 188 -10.09 0.05 4.31
CA SER A 188 -10.38 0.89 5.47
C SER A 188 -11.20 2.11 5.05
N SER A 189 -11.93 2.66 6.02
CA SER A 189 -12.67 3.93 5.95
C SER A 189 -11.87 5.14 6.44
N ARG A 190 -10.59 4.95 6.77
CA ARG A 190 -9.71 6.00 7.32
C ARG A 190 -8.41 6.16 6.54
N THR A 191 -7.83 5.07 6.04
CA THR A 191 -6.51 5.07 5.40
C THR A 191 -6.50 4.29 4.10
N LEU A 192 -5.67 4.73 3.15
CA LEU A 192 -5.40 4.07 1.88
C LEU A 192 -3.88 3.92 1.70
N ILE A 193 -3.45 2.78 1.17
CA ILE A 193 -2.03 2.46 0.95
C ILE A 193 -1.79 2.24 -0.55
N TYR A 194 -0.83 2.98 -1.09
CA TYR A 194 -0.22 2.73 -2.40
C TYR A 194 1.18 2.20 -2.15
N LYS A 195 1.46 1.00 -2.65
CA LYS A 195 2.78 0.36 -2.49
C LYS A 195 3.03 -0.64 -3.59
N GLY A 196 4.28 -1.03 -3.77
CA GLY A 196 4.64 -2.07 -4.72
C GLY A 196 6.13 -2.32 -4.76
N MET A 197 6.52 -3.23 -5.66
CA MET A 197 7.92 -3.46 -6.03
C MET A 197 8.43 -2.33 -6.91
N LEU A 198 8.74 -1.22 -6.26
CA LEU A 198 9.04 0.06 -6.88
C LEU A 198 10.29 0.63 -6.20
N THR A 199 11.12 1.32 -6.96
CA THR A 199 12.10 2.24 -6.37
C THR A 199 11.39 3.43 -5.74
N THR A 200 12.09 4.20 -4.90
CA THR A 200 11.49 5.35 -4.23
C THR A 200 10.96 6.42 -5.21
N PRO A 201 11.64 6.76 -6.33
CA PRO A 201 11.11 7.73 -7.29
C PRO A 201 9.98 7.16 -8.17
N GLU A 202 9.95 5.84 -8.39
CA GLU A 202 8.93 5.19 -9.22
C GLU A 202 7.54 5.24 -8.60
N LEU A 203 7.39 5.36 -7.28
CA LEU A 203 6.08 5.27 -6.62
C LEU A 203 5.03 6.23 -7.22
N ALA A 204 5.38 7.50 -7.37
CA ALA A 204 4.49 8.52 -7.93
C ALA A 204 4.45 8.51 -9.48
N ILE A 205 5.43 7.86 -10.13
CA ILE A 205 5.44 7.66 -11.58
C ILE A 205 4.47 6.53 -11.95
N PHE A 206 4.52 5.43 -11.18
CA PHE A 206 3.72 4.25 -11.36
C PHE A 206 2.25 4.52 -11.00
N PHE A 207 1.98 5.00 -9.78
CA PHE A 207 0.61 5.38 -9.37
C PHE A 207 0.35 6.86 -9.66
N GLY A 208 -0.12 7.15 -10.88
CA GLY A 208 -0.37 8.53 -11.33
C GLY A 208 -1.34 9.31 -10.45
N ASP A 209 -2.27 8.62 -9.77
CA ASP A 209 -3.16 9.20 -8.76
C ASP A 209 -2.41 10.09 -7.76
N LEU A 210 -1.24 9.66 -7.27
CA LEU A 210 -0.47 10.37 -6.23
C LEU A 210 0.02 11.77 -6.63
N ARG A 211 -0.04 12.10 -7.92
CA ARG A 211 0.33 13.41 -8.48
C ARG A 211 -0.86 14.36 -8.64
N ASP A 212 -2.07 13.88 -8.39
CA ASP A 212 -3.28 14.69 -8.46
C ASP A 212 -3.39 15.58 -7.21
N GLU A 213 -3.57 16.88 -7.40
CA GLU A 213 -3.66 17.87 -6.32
C GLU A 213 -4.83 17.62 -5.36
N ARG A 214 -5.81 16.81 -5.75
CA ARG A 214 -6.95 16.42 -4.91
C ARG A 214 -6.60 15.27 -3.95
N ILE A 215 -5.45 14.60 -4.12
CA ILE A 215 -4.91 13.67 -3.13
C ILE A 215 -4.39 14.49 -1.95
N GLU A 216 -5.27 14.71 -0.99
CA GLU A 216 -4.99 15.47 0.23
C GLU A 216 -4.95 14.52 1.44
N SER A 217 -3.98 14.74 2.33
CA SER A 217 -3.90 14.03 3.61
C SER A 217 -3.31 14.94 4.68
N ALA A 218 -3.69 14.76 5.94
CA ALA A 218 -3.04 15.42 7.07
C ALA A 218 -1.91 14.57 7.66
N LEU A 219 -1.84 13.29 7.29
CA LEU A 219 -0.81 12.35 7.70
C LEU A 219 -0.36 11.51 6.50
N VAL A 220 0.94 11.37 6.32
CA VAL A 220 1.51 10.37 5.42
C VAL A 220 2.63 9.60 6.12
N LEU A 221 2.70 8.30 5.85
CA LEU A 221 3.76 7.41 6.30
C LEU A 221 4.35 6.75 5.05
N VAL A 222 5.64 6.96 4.82
CA VAL A 222 6.36 6.39 3.69
C VAL A 222 7.40 5.39 4.14
N HIS A 223 7.65 4.39 3.30
CA HIS A 223 8.67 3.38 3.56
C HIS A 223 9.41 3.00 2.29
N SER A 224 10.71 2.84 2.43
CA SER A 224 11.57 2.17 1.46
C SER A 224 12.13 0.91 2.08
N ARG A 225 11.91 -0.21 1.41
CA ARG A 225 12.37 -1.54 1.80
C ARG A 225 13.72 -1.87 1.16
N PHE A 226 14.49 -2.66 1.89
CA PHE A 226 15.65 -3.41 1.41
C PHE A 226 15.46 -4.84 1.86
N SER A 227 15.59 -5.76 0.92
CA SER A 227 15.29 -7.17 1.08
C SER A 227 16.52 -7.99 0.78
N THR A 228 16.84 -8.95 1.63
CA THR A 228 17.83 -9.99 1.32
C THR A 228 17.21 -11.11 0.45
N ASN A 229 15.89 -11.10 0.24
CA ASN A 229 15.21 -12.03 -0.67
C ASN A 229 15.23 -11.49 -2.11
N THR A 230 15.59 -12.35 -3.06
CA THR A 230 15.61 -12.06 -4.50
C THR A 230 14.29 -12.39 -5.22
N PHE A 231 13.31 -12.97 -4.51
CA PHE A 231 12.02 -13.34 -5.09
C PHE A 231 11.07 -12.14 -5.11
N PRO A 232 10.53 -11.78 -6.29
CA PRO A 232 9.74 -10.58 -6.43
C PRO A 232 8.30 -10.80 -5.91
N GLU A 233 7.91 -10.05 -4.87
CA GLU A 233 6.55 -10.07 -4.32
C GLU A 233 6.03 -8.65 -3.96
N TRP A 234 5.02 -8.18 -4.71
CA TRP A 234 4.35 -6.90 -4.48
C TRP A 234 3.74 -6.72 -3.08
N PRO A 235 3.11 -7.74 -2.46
CA PRO A 235 2.51 -7.60 -1.13
C PRO A 235 3.51 -7.29 0.00
N LEU A 236 4.79 -7.67 -0.17
CA LEU A 236 5.82 -7.54 0.87
C LEU A 236 6.37 -6.11 1.02
N ALA A 237 6.11 -5.24 0.05
CA ALA A 237 6.40 -3.81 0.21
C ALA A 237 5.67 -3.27 1.45
N HIS A 238 6.26 -2.27 2.10
CA HIS A 238 5.64 -1.51 3.18
C HIS A 238 5.11 -0.18 2.63
N PRO A 239 4.27 0.56 3.39
CA PRO A 239 3.75 0.25 4.73
C PRO A 239 2.80 -0.96 4.78
N TYR A 240 2.69 -1.56 5.97
CA TYR A 240 1.55 -2.39 6.33
C TYR A 240 0.43 -1.52 6.91
N ARG A 241 -0.70 -2.16 7.19
CA ARG A 241 -1.99 -1.55 7.57
C ARG A 241 -1.91 -0.59 8.77
N TYR A 242 -0.95 -0.83 9.66
CA TYR A 242 -0.73 -0.03 10.88
C TYR A 242 0.74 0.24 11.19
N VAL A 243 1.67 -0.35 10.43
CA VAL A 243 3.10 -0.37 10.79
C VAL A 243 3.94 -0.21 9.53
N ALA A 244 4.95 0.66 9.61
CA ALA A 244 6.13 0.60 8.77
C ALA A 244 7.32 0.28 9.69
N HIS A 245 8.11 -0.72 9.33
CA HIS A 245 9.17 -1.24 10.18
C HIS A 245 10.52 -1.01 9.52
N ASN A 246 11.45 -0.43 10.27
CA ASN A 246 12.85 -0.31 9.87
C ASN A 246 13.68 -1.05 10.92
N GLY A 247 14.32 -2.13 10.49
CA GLY A 247 15.04 -3.07 11.35
C GLY A 247 14.60 -4.51 11.10
N GLU A 248 15.07 -5.41 11.97
CA GLU A 248 14.79 -6.84 11.93
C GLU A 248 14.24 -7.31 13.29
N ILE A 249 13.19 -8.14 13.27
CA ILE A 249 12.68 -8.78 14.49
C ILE A 249 13.44 -10.09 14.65
N ASN A 250 14.40 -10.15 15.56
CA ASN A 250 15.27 -11.31 15.79
C ASN A 250 14.63 -12.43 16.63
N THR A 251 13.38 -12.25 17.07
CA THR A 251 12.60 -13.21 17.88
C THR A 251 11.17 -13.34 17.33
N VAL A 252 11.02 -13.76 16.08
CA VAL A 252 9.71 -14.00 15.41
C VAL A 252 8.96 -15.17 16.03
#